data_AF-A0A2S2P148-F1
#
_entry.id   AF-A0A2S2P148-F1
#
_cell.length_a   1.000
_cell.length_b   1.000
_cell.length_c   1.000
_cell.angle_alpha   90.00
_cell.angle_beta   90.00
_cell.angle_gamma   90.00
#
_symmetry.space_group_name_H-M   'P 1'
#
loop_
_entity.id
_entity.type
_entity.pdbx_description
1 polymer ?
#
loop_
_entity_poly.entity_id
_entity_poly.type
_entity_poly.pdbx_seq_one_letter_code
_entity_poly.pdbx_strand_id
1 'polypeptide(L)'
;MFKPIIFLLAGFLIFSFGRGGNDISDVALDPLSDDFINHINSIQSNWTAGRNFHNSTPPSYTNSLMGVHKNNTNQPKLDIKSNNGTSDELPEAFDAREYWPNCPTIGEIRDQGSCGSCWAFAAVEAMSD
;
A
#
# COMPACT_ATOMS: atom_id res chain seq x y z
N MET A 1 -6.67 59.17 29.19
CA MET A 1 -7.51 59.18 30.41
C MET A 1 -8.10 57.80 30.56
N PHE A 2 -7.61 57.06 31.57
CA PHE A 2 -7.90 55.66 31.87
C PHE A 2 -9.36 55.43 32.28
N LYS A 3 -9.94 54.30 31.87
CA LYS A 3 -11.10 53.65 32.53
C LYS A 3 -11.04 52.13 32.28
N PRO A 4 -11.57 51.31 33.20
CA PRO A 4 -10.78 50.33 33.91
C PRO A 4 -11.09 48.88 33.56
N ILE A 5 -10.09 48.04 33.82
CA ILE A 5 -10.13 46.57 33.78
C ILE A 5 -11.10 46.08 34.86
N ILE A 6 -12.18 45.40 34.45
CA ILE A 6 -13.02 44.59 35.35
C ILE A 6 -12.49 43.16 35.30
N PHE A 7 -11.85 42.74 36.40
CA PHE A 7 -11.60 41.33 36.69
C PHE A 7 -12.93 40.68 37.12
N LEU A 8 -13.38 39.67 36.38
CA LEU A 8 -14.36 38.70 36.86
C LEU A 8 -13.72 37.31 36.84
N LEU A 9 -13.23 36.91 38.02
CA LEU A 9 -12.93 35.52 38.36
C LEU A 9 -14.24 34.84 38.75
N ALA A 10 -14.68 33.85 37.97
CA ALA A 10 -15.64 32.85 38.43
C ALA A 10 -15.47 31.53 37.65
N GLY A 11 -14.89 30.55 38.34
CA GLY A 11 -15.43 29.18 38.44
C GLY A 11 -15.48 28.31 37.18
N PHE A 12 -14.53 27.38 37.12
CA PHE A 12 -14.56 26.12 36.39
C PHE A 12 -15.96 25.46 36.25
N LEU A 13 -16.35 25.17 35.01
CA LEU A 13 -16.95 23.89 34.63
C LEU A 13 -16.33 23.47 33.30
N ILE A 14 -15.23 22.73 33.39
CA ILE A 14 -14.78 21.90 32.28
C ILE A 14 -15.86 20.83 32.13
N PHE A 15 -16.80 21.04 31.21
CA PHE A 15 -17.51 19.91 30.61
C PHE A 15 -16.49 19.17 29.76
N SER A 16 -15.77 18.27 30.41
CA SER A 16 -15.23 17.10 29.75
C SER A 16 -16.46 16.34 29.23
N PHE A 17 -16.98 16.74 28.07
CA PHE A 17 -17.62 15.76 27.23
C PHE A 17 -16.52 14.76 26.95
N GLY A 18 -16.55 13.68 27.74
CA GLY A 18 -15.84 12.47 27.43
C GLY A 18 -16.18 12.20 25.98
N ARG A 19 -15.22 12.48 25.11
CA ARG A 19 -15.15 11.83 23.83
C ARG A 19 -14.84 10.40 24.24
N GLY A 20 -15.91 9.67 24.60
CA GLY A 20 -16.03 8.28 24.28
C GLY A 20 -15.90 8.24 22.76
N GLY A 21 -14.65 8.36 22.30
CA GLY A 21 -14.25 7.57 21.16
C GLY A 21 -14.69 6.19 21.61
N ASN A 22 -15.69 5.67 20.90
CA ASN A 22 -15.90 4.24 20.86
C ASN A 22 -14.49 3.69 20.73
N ASP A 23 -14.02 3.08 21.81
CA ASP A 23 -12.95 2.14 21.78
C ASP A 23 -13.47 1.12 20.78
N ILE A 24 -13.15 1.34 19.49
CA ILE A 24 -13.20 0.30 18.48
C ILE A 24 -12.08 -0.61 18.95
N SER A 25 -12.43 -1.39 19.96
CA SER A 25 -11.78 -2.62 20.31
C SER A 25 -11.55 -3.30 18.99
N ASP A 26 -10.28 -3.34 18.58
CA ASP A 26 -9.50 -4.44 18.01
C ASP A 26 -10.27 -5.63 17.38
N VAL A 27 -11.44 -5.40 16.83
CA VAL A 27 -12.12 -6.30 15.93
C VAL A 27 -11.31 -6.19 14.67
N ALA A 28 -10.45 -7.18 14.45
CA ALA A 28 -9.76 -7.36 13.19
C ALA A 28 -10.80 -7.31 12.07
N LEU A 29 -10.92 -6.15 11.42
CA LEU A 29 -11.82 -5.98 10.29
C LEU A 29 -11.40 -6.98 9.22
N ASP A 30 -12.38 -7.72 8.69
CA ASP A 30 -12.14 -8.61 7.57
C ASP A 30 -11.50 -7.79 6.43
N PRO A 31 -10.28 -8.14 5.97
CA PRO A 31 -9.58 -7.39 4.92
C PRO A 31 -10.34 -7.29 3.60
N LEU A 32 -11.35 -8.14 3.37
CA LEU A 32 -12.18 -8.11 2.16
C LEU A 32 -13.56 -7.46 2.39
N SER A 33 -13.85 -6.94 3.57
CA SER A 33 -15.11 -6.25 3.89
C SER A 33 -15.22 -4.87 3.24
N ASP A 34 -16.45 -4.39 3.02
CA ASP A 34 -16.69 -3.02 2.58
C ASP A 34 -16.26 -2.00 3.66
N ASP A 35 -16.40 -2.35 4.94
CA ASP A 35 -15.95 -1.52 6.05
C ASP A 35 -14.43 -1.29 6.03
N PHE A 36 -13.66 -2.31 5.66
CA PHE A 36 -12.20 -2.17 5.51
C PHE A 36 -11.83 -1.25 4.34
N ILE A 37 -12.54 -1.36 3.20
CA ILE A 37 -12.37 -0.45 2.05
C ILE A 37 -12.69 0.99 2.46
N ASN A 38 -13.81 1.20 3.14
CA ASN A 38 -14.23 2.53 3.62
C ASN A 38 -13.25 3.10 4.63
N HIS A 39 -12.75 2.26 5.54
CA HIS A 39 -11.74 2.67 6.51
C HIS A 39 -10.46 3.13 5.83
N ILE A 40 -9.93 2.38 4.87
CA ILE A 40 -8.75 2.77 4.08
C ILE A 40 -8.98 4.12 3.40
N ASN A 41 -10.08 4.27 2.65
CA ASN A 41 -10.42 5.50 1.95
C ASN A 41 -10.65 6.70 2.89
N SER A 42 -10.89 6.46 4.19
CA SER A 42 -11.03 7.53 5.19
C SER A 42 -9.68 8.04 5.73
N ILE A 43 -8.62 7.23 5.65
CA ILE A 43 -7.31 7.54 6.24
C ILE A 43 -6.24 7.91 5.21
N GLN A 44 -6.38 7.53 3.94
CA GLN A 44 -5.43 7.85 2.88
C GLN A 44 -6.12 8.44 1.64
N SER A 45 -5.38 9.21 0.83
CA SER A 45 -5.92 9.90 -0.36
C SER A 45 -5.08 9.75 -1.64
N ASN A 46 -3.88 9.16 -1.56
CA ASN A 46 -2.97 9.01 -2.71
C ASN A 46 -3.44 7.94 -3.73
N TRP A 47 -4.37 7.09 -3.32
CA TRP A 47 -4.98 6.03 -4.13
C TRP A 47 -6.41 5.79 -3.62
N THR A 48 -7.22 5.08 -4.39
CA THR A 48 -8.59 4.73 -3.97
C THR A 48 -8.71 3.22 -3.80
N ALA A 49 -9.09 2.77 -2.62
CA ALA A 49 -9.36 1.38 -2.34
C ALA A 49 -10.67 0.94 -3.02
N GLY A 50 -10.63 -0.25 -3.63
CA GLY A 50 -11.77 -0.87 -4.29
C GLY A 50 -11.70 -2.39 -4.19
N ARG A 51 -12.76 -3.05 -4.67
CA ARG A 51 -12.91 -4.50 -4.56
C ARG A 51 -12.28 -5.22 -5.75
N ASN A 52 -11.20 -5.98 -5.50
CA ASN A 52 -10.58 -6.88 -6.47
C ASN A 52 -10.99 -8.35 -6.24
N PHE A 53 -11.05 -8.80 -4.98
CA PHE A 53 -11.53 -10.11 -4.59
C PHE A 53 -12.95 -10.04 -4.03
N HIS A 54 -13.74 -11.09 -4.28
CA HIS A 54 -15.08 -11.19 -3.69
C HIS A 54 -14.99 -11.26 -2.17
N ASN A 55 -15.97 -10.72 -1.44
CA ASN A 55 -15.96 -10.72 0.03
C ASN A 55 -15.95 -12.15 0.61
N SER A 56 -16.48 -13.13 -0.11
CA SER A 56 -16.49 -14.54 0.27
C SER A 56 -15.21 -15.30 -0.13
N THR A 57 -14.22 -14.63 -0.72
CA THR A 57 -12.95 -15.27 -1.08
C THR A 57 -12.24 -15.72 0.20
N PRO A 58 -11.82 -16.99 0.31
CA PRO A 58 -11.21 -17.47 1.53
C PRO A 58 -9.81 -16.83 1.71
N PRO A 59 -9.43 -16.45 2.95
CA PRO A 59 -8.10 -15.90 3.22
C PRO A 59 -6.96 -16.83 2.80
N SER A 60 -7.19 -18.15 2.78
CA SER A 60 -6.20 -19.13 2.28
C SER A 60 -5.85 -18.91 0.82
N TYR A 61 -6.82 -18.51 -0.02
CA TYR A 61 -6.57 -18.21 -1.42
C TYR A 61 -5.75 -16.94 -1.56
N THR A 62 -6.13 -15.82 -0.93
CA THR A 62 -5.36 -14.57 -0.99
C THR A 62 -3.96 -14.73 -0.41
N ASN A 63 -3.80 -15.51 0.66
CA ASN A 63 -2.49 -15.84 1.23
C ASN A 63 -1.65 -16.69 0.27
N SER A 64 -2.28 -17.62 -0.47
CA SER A 64 -1.57 -18.47 -1.43
C SER A 64 -0.97 -17.69 -2.61
N LEU A 65 -1.49 -16.50 -2.92
CA LEU A 65 -0.96 -15.66 -3.99
C LEU A 65 0.42 -15.07 -3.64
N MET A 66 0.77 -14.98 -2.36
CA MET A 66 2.03 -14.41 -1.86
C MET A 66 3.15 -15.47 -1.76
N GLY A 67 3.65 -15.91 -2.91
CA GLY A 67 4.61 -17.03 -3.01
C GLY A 67 6.07 -16.75 -2.65
N VAL A 68 6.46 -15.50 -2.39
CA VAL A 68 7.85 -15.16 -2.07
C VAL A 68 8.20 -15.56 -0.63
N HIS A 69 9.22 -16.37 -0.46
CA HIS A 69 9.73 -16.72 0.87
C HIS A 69 10.39 -15.51 1.56
N LYS A 70 9.97 -15.21 2.79
CA LYS A 70 10.49 -14.08 3.58
C LYS A 70 11.97 -14.19 3.95
N ASN A 71 12.50 -15.41 4.03
CA ASN A 71 13.87 -15.65 4.45
C ASN A 71 14.76 -15.96 3.25
N ASN A 72 15.73 -15.07 2.99
CA ASN A 72 16.76 -15.24 1.98
C ASN A 72 18.18 -15.22 2.56
N THR A 73 18.33 -15.33 3.89
CA THR A 73 19.63 -15.16 4.58
C THR A 73 20.70 -16.14 4.09
N ASN A 74 20.28 -17.33 3.66
CA ASN A 74 21.17 -18.38 3.14
C ASN A 74 21.28 -18.40 1.61
N GLN A 75 20.67 -17.43 0.91
CA GLN A 75 20.70 -17.36 -0.55
C GLN A 75 21.90 -16.52 -1.03
N PRO A 76 22.53 -16.88 -2.15
CA PRO A 76 23.56 -16.05 -2.76
C PRO A 76 23.00 -14.66 -3.04
N LYS A 77 23.71 -13.63 -2.56
CA LYS A 77 23.39 -12.25 -2.96
C LYS A 77 23.92 -12.03 -4.37
N LEU A 78 23.14 -11.35 -5.21
CA LEU A 78 23.59 -10.97 -6.55
C LEU A 78 24.70 -9.93 -6.46
N ASP A 79 25.64 -10.00 -7.39
CA ASP A 79 26.67 -8.98 -7.53
C ASP A 79 26.02 -7.64 -7.88
N ILE A 80 26.52 -6.57 -7.24
CA ILE A 80 26.09 -5.21 -7.56
C ILE A 80 26.54 -4.88 -8.98
N LYS A 81 25.59 -4.61 -9.87
CA LYS A 81 25.88 -4.04 -11.19
C LYS A 81 25.99 -2.53 -11.03
N SER A 82 27.20 -1.98 -11.16
CA SER A 82 27.38 -0.52 -11.23
C SER A 82 27.22 -0.05 -12.67
N ASN A 83 26.48 1.05 -12.84
CA ASN A 83 26.48 1.81 -14.08
C ASN A 83 27.20 3.14 -13.80
N ASN A 84 28.00 3.62 -14.76
CA ASN A 84 28.72 4.89 -14.67
C ASN A 84 27.84 6.08 -15.12
N GLY A 85 26.55 5.86 -15.36
CA GLY A 85 25.59 6.92 -15.71
C GLY A 85 25.46 7.95 -14.59
N THR A 86 25.33 9.22 -14.98
CA THR A 86 25.06 10.29 -14.02
C THR A 86 23.57 10.40 -13.76
N SER A 87 23.16 10.64 -12.52
CA SER A 87 21.74 10.78 -12.16
C SER A 87 21.03 11.93 -12.91
N ASP A 88 21.80 12.89 -13.43
CA ASP A 88 21.30 14.08 -14.12
C ASP A 88 20.74 13.78 -15.52
N GLU A 89 20.95 12.55 -16.03
CA GLU A 89 20.52 12.12 -17.37
C GLU A 89 19.22 11.29 -17.37
N LEU A 90 18.62 11.03 -16.20
CA LEU A 90 17.38 10.25 -16.10
C LEU A 90 16.15 11.14 -16.37
N PRO A 91 15.16 10.66 -17.14
CA PRO A 91 13.94 11.41 -17.40
C PRO A 91 13.07 11.50 -16.15
N GLU A 92 12.23 12.54 -16.06
CA GLU A 92 11.25 12.72 -14.98
C GLU A 92 10.23 11.58 -14.92
N ALA A 93 9.89 10.99 -16.08
CA ALA A 93 9.02 9.83 -16.22
C ALA A 93 9.60 8.85 -17.25
N PHE A 94 9.42 7.55 -17.00
CA PHE A 94 9.87 6.48 -17.88
C PHE A 94 8.85 5.34 -17.87
N ASP A 95 8.49 4.87 -19.07
CA ASP A 95 7.69 3.66 -19.28
C ASP A 95 8.40 2.75 -20.28
N ALA A 96 8.74 1.54 -19.86
CA ALA A 96 9.43 0.56 -20.70
C ALA A 96 8.64 0.20 -21.96
N ARG A 97 7.30 0.23 -21.90
CA ARG A 97 6.41 -0.10 -23.02
C ARG A 97 6.47 0.96 -24.11
N GLU A 98 6.69 2.22 -23.73
CA GLU A 98 6.86 3.33 -24.68
C GLU A 98 8.26 3.34 -25.28
N TYR A 99 9.28 2.99 -24.48
CA TYR A 99 10.67 3.00 -24.92
C TYR A 99 11.04 1.79 -25.81
N TRP A 100 10.46 0.62 -25.54
CA TRP A 100 10.63 -0.60 -26.34
C TRP A 100 9.28 -1.07 -26.94
N PRO A 101 8.66 -0.30 -27.85
CA PRO A 101 7.31 -0.56 -28.34
C PRO A 101 7.20 -1.83 -29.21
N ASN A 102 8.34 -2.35 -29.68
CA ASN A 102 8.41 -3.57 -30.48
C ASN A 102 8.62 -4.85 -29.63
N CYS A 103 8.69 -4.72 -28.31
CA CYS A 103 8.76 -5.84 -27.36
C CYS A 103 7.39 -6.01 -26.67
N PRO A 104 6.46 -6.80 -27.24
CA PRO A 104 5.09 -6.88 -26.75
C PRO A 104 4.97 -7.52 -25.37
N THR A 105 5.96 -8.31 -24.95
CA THR A 105 6.04 -8.99 -23.64
C THR A 105 6.05 -8.00 -22.46
N ILE A 106 6.65 -6.82 -22.63
CA ILE A 106 6.74 -5.77 -21.60
C ILE A 106 5.34 -5.27 -21.19
N GLY A 107 4.38 -5.31 -22.11
CA GLY A 107 2.98 -4.93 -21.86
C GLY A 107 2.08 -6.09 -21.44
N GLU A 108 2.58 -7.32 -21.40
CA GLU A 108 1.80 -8.52 -21.12
C GLU A 108 1.55 -8.67 -19.61
N ILE A 109 0.29 -8.87 -19.22
CA ILE A 109 -0.09 -9.15 -17.83
C ILE A 109 -0.47 -10.63 -17.72
N ARG A 110 0.21 -11.36 -16.82
CA ARG A 110 0.03 -12.80 -16.62
C ARG A 110 -0.74 -13.13 -15.34
N ASP A 111 -1.31 -14.33 -15.31
CA ASP A 111 -2.06 -14.86 -14.16
C ASP A 111 -1.35 -16.09 -13.58
N GLN A 112 -0.92 -16.00 -12.33
CA GLN A 112 -0.30 -17.11 -11.59
C GLN A 112 -1.32 -18.18 -11.16
N GLY A 113 -2.62 -17.89 -11.26
CA GLY A 113 -3.71 -18.75 -10.84
C GLY A 113 -3.71 -19.02 -9.34
N SER A 114 -4.23 -20.19 -8.94
CA SER A 114 -4.29 -20.63 -7.53
C SER A 114 -2.96 -21.18 -7.00
N CYS A 115 -1.84 -20.61 -7.43
CA CYS A 115 -0.49 -21.05 -7.09
C CYS A 115 0.32 -19.86 -6.59
N GLY A 116 1.15 -20.06 -5.55
CA GLY A 116 2.14 -19.08 -5.09
C GLY A 116 3.37 -19.01 -6.01
N SER A 117 3.16 -18.89 -7.32
CA SER A 117 4.21 -18.87 -8.33
C SER A 117 4.66 -17.47 -8.75
N CYS A 118 4.24 -16.42 -8.04
CA CYS A 118 4.61 -15.03 -8.34
C CYS A 118 6.13 -14.81 -8.48
N TRP A 119 6.95 -15.51 -7.67
CA TRP A 119 8.41 -15.42 -7.73
C TRP A 119 8.98 -15.94 -9.06
N ALA A 120 8.33 -16.94 -9.65
CA ALA A 120 8.72 -17.51 -10.94
C ALA A 120 8.17 -16.65 -12.08
N PHE A 121 6.92 -16.19 -11.99
CA PHE A 121 6.29 -15.33 -12.97
C PHE A 121 7.05 -14.01 -13.15
N ALA A 122 7.32 -13.30 -12.05
CA ALA A 122 8.09 -12.06 -12.10
C ALA A 122 9.50 -12.26 -12.71
N ALA A 123 10.13 -13.41 -12.47
CA ALA A 123 11.43 -13.73 -13.05
C ALA A 123 11.33 -13.99 -14.57
N VAL A 124 10.37 -14.80 -15.01
CA VAL A 124 10.25 -15.14 -16.44
C VAL A 124 9.60 -14.04 -17.27
N GLU A 125 8.82 -13.13 -16.67
CA GLU A 125 8.35 -11.89 -17.29
C GLU A 125 9.57 -11.03 -17.65
N ALA A 126 10.41 -10.69 -16.68
CA ALA A 126 11.62 -9.91 -16.92
C ALA A 126 12.67 -10.61 -17.81
N MET A 127 12.68 -11.94 -17.90
CA MET A 127 13.52 -12.68 -18.86
C MET A 127 12.95 -12.68 -20.29
N SER A 128 11.64 -12.51 -20.44
CA SER A 128 10.95 -12.47 -21.73
C SER A 128 10.96 -11.06 -22.35
N ASP A 129 11.05 -10.03 -21.50
CA ASP A 129 11.28 -8.64 -21.88
C ASP A 129 12.62 -8.45 -22.61
#